data_AF-V6HGZ2-F1
#
_entry.id   AF-V6HGZ2-F1
#
_cell.length_a   1.000
_cell.length_b   1.000
_cell.length_c   1.000
_cell.angle_alpha   90.00
_cell.angle_beta   90.00
_cell.angle_gamma   90.00
#
_symmetry.space_group_name_H-M   'P 1'
#
loop_
_entity.id
_entity.type
_entity.pdbx_description
1 polymer ?
#
loop_
_entity_poly.entity_id
_entity_poly.type
_entity_poly.pdbx_seq_one_letter_code
_entity_poly.pdbx_strand_id
1 'polypeptide(L)'
;MHKEKNRISLIEFLSIFEILPFEQSDAQAFGIIKADLKKSGNLIGSIDALLTAQALSRDFIFVTNNTKEFKRVRNLNLNLEDWSL
;
A
#
# COMPACT_ATOMS: atom_id res chain seq x y z
N MET A 1 -18.66 -10.34 20.46
CA MET A 1 -17.94 -11.60 20.72
C MET A 1 -16.78 -11.86 19.76
N HIS A 2 -16.83 -11.46 18.47
CA HIS A 2 -15.72 -11.72 17.52
C HIS A 2 -14.55 -10.71 17.54
N LYS A 3 -14.73 -9.52 18.12
CA LYS A 3 -13.70 -8.45 18.08
C LYS A 3 -12.37 -8.90 18.70
N GLU A 4 -12.43 -9.52 19.88
CA GLU A 4 -11.23 -9.95 20.59
C GLU A 4 -10.55 -11.13 19.90
N LYS A 5 -11.33 -12.10 19.42
CA LYS A 5 -10.79 -13.21 18.62
C LYS A 5 -10.09 -12.70 17.35
N ASN A 6 -10.70 -11.75 16.62
CA ASN A 6 -10.09 -11.18 15.41
C ASN A 6 -8.80 -10.41 15.73
N ARG A 7 -8.76 -9.69 16.86
CA ARG A 7 -7.56 -8.97 17.31
C ARG A 7 -6.42 -9.93 17.62
N ILE A 8 -6.70 -11.04 18.31
CA ILE A 8 -5.70 -12.06 18.63
C ILE A 8 -5.16 -12.72 17.35
N SER A 9 -6.05 -13.18 16.47
CA SER A 9 -5.64 -13.80 15.20
C SER A 9 -4.82 -12.85 14.31
N LEU A 10 -5.12 -11.54 14.33
CA LEU A 10 -4.31 -10.54 13.63
C LEU A 10 -2.90 -10.44 14.23
N ILE A 11 -2.75 -10.40 15.55
CA ILE A 11 -1.45 -10.30 16.22
C ILE A 11 -0.61 -11.56 15.93
N GLU A 12 -1.23 -12.74 15.99
CA GLU A 12 -0.57 -14.00 15.64
C GLU A 12 -0.09 -14.00 14.18
N PHE A 13 -0.94 -13.55 13.25
CA PHE A 13 -0.58 -13.43 11.83
C PHE A 13 0.61 -12.46 11.61
N LEU A 14 0.61 -11.32 12.28
CA LEU A 14 1.67 -10.31 12.15
C LEU A 14 3.01 -10.74 12.77
N SER A 15 3.04 -11.78 13.61
CA SER A 15 4.25 -12.19 14.35
C SER A 15 5.42 -12.66 13.48
N ILE A 16 5.15 -13.08 12.24
CA ILE A 16 6.17 -13.53 11.28
C ILE A 16 6.61 -12.42 10.32
N PHE A 17 6.01 -11.23 10.41
CA PHE A 17 6.29 -10.11 9.52
C PHE A 17 7.04 -9.01 10.26
N GLU A 18 7.92 -8.33 9.54
CA GLU A 18 8.48 -7.07 10.00
C GLU A 18 7.47 -5.93 9.77
N ILE A 19 7.10 -5.22 10.83
CA ILE A 19 6.17 -4.08 10.75
C ILE A 19 6.99 -2.81 10.62
N LEU A 20 6.96 -2.23 9.42
CA LEU A 20 7.72 -1.03 9.12
C LEU A 20 6.94 0.24 9.49
N PRO A 21 7.56 1.20 10.21
CA PRO A 21 6.95 2.50 10.45
C PRO A 21 6.81 3.28 9.14
N PHE A 22 5.83 4.18 9.08
CA PHE A 22 5.70 5.14 7.99
C PHE A 22 6.65 6.32 8.24
N GLU A 23 7.60 6.52 7.33
CA GLU A 23 8.70 7.45 7.49
C GLU A 23 8.51 8.73 6.66
N GLN A 24 9.36 9.72 6.91
CA GLN A 24 9.30 11.00 6.18
C GLN A 24 9.52 10.83 4.66
N SER A 25 10.35 9.88 4.24
CA SER A 25 10.54 9.53 2.82
C SER A 25 9.25 9.05 2.17
N ASP A 26 8.50 8.20 2.88
CA ASP A 26 7.21 7.68 2.43
C ASP A 26 6.20 8.83 2.28
N ALA A 27 6.22 9.79 3.22
CA ALA A 27 5.37 10.99 3.18
C ALA A 27 5.68 11.90 1.97
N GLN A 28 6.96 12.05 1.62
CA GLN A 28 7.38 12.82 0.44
C GLN A 28 6.89 12.15 -0.85
N ALA A 29 7.08 10.82 -0.96
CA ALA A 29 6.57 10.04 -2.09
C ALA A 29 5.04 10.17 -2.20
N PHE A 30 4.32 10.13 -1.08
CA PHE A 30 2.87 10.32 -1.04
C PHE A 30 2.45 11.67 -1.62
N GLY A 31 3.16 12.76 -1.30
CA GLY A 31 2.88 14.08 -1.85
C GLY A 31 2.92 14.11 -3.38
N ILE A 32 3.92 13.45 -3.97
CA ILE A 32 4.09 13.32 -5.42
C ILE A 32 2.94 12.49 -6.02
N ILE A 33 2.68 11.30 -5.46
CA ILE A 33 1.60 10.40 -5.89
C ILE A 33 0.24 11.12 -5.85
N LYS A 34 -0.03 11.87 -4.78
CA LYS A 34 -1.30 12.58 -4.61
C LYS A 34 -1.48 13.67 -5.65
N ALA A 35 -0.41 14.40 -6.00
CA ALA A 35 -0.45 15.41 -7.05
C ALA A 35 -0.74 14.77 -8.43
N ASP A 36 -0.12 13.64 -8.73
CA ASP A 36 -0.29 12.94 -10.00
C ASP A 36 -1.68 12.29 -10.15
N LEU A 37 -2.18 11.68 -9.07
CA LEU A 37 -3.54 11.14 -9.03
C LEU A 37 -4.59 12.25 -9.24
N LYS A 38 -4.39 13.42 -8.59
CA LYS A 38 -5.27 14.58 -8.77
C LYS A 38 -5.24 15.10 -10.20
N LYS A 39 -4.07 15.15 -10.83
CA LYS A 39 -3.91 15.59 -12.23
C LYS A 39 -4.54 14.60 -13.23
N SER A 40 -4.43 13.31 -12.97
CA SER A 40 -4.95 12.24 -13.85
C SER A 40 -6.44 11.94 -13.66
N GLY A 41 -7.10 12.53 -12.65
CA GLY A 41 -8.50 12.25 -12.32
C GLY A 41 -8.71 10.87 -11.70
N ASN A 42 -7.63 10.17 -11.32
CA ASN A 42 -7.71 8.85 -10.72
C ASN A 42 -8.03 8.95 -9.23
N LEU A 43 -9.06 8.22 -8.82
CA LEU A 43 -9.41 8.03 -7.41
C LEU A 43 -8.79 6.71 -6.94
N ILE A 44 -7.90 6.82 -5.95
CA ILE A 44 -7.43 5.71 -5.12
C ILE A 44 -7.72 6.05 -3.66
N GLY A 45 -7.97 5.05 -2.84
CA GLY A 45 -8.20 5.23 -1.40
C GLY A 45 -7.04 5.98 -0.73
N SER A 46 -7.32 6.78 0.29
CA SER A 46 -6.26 7.53 1.00
C SER A 46 -5.23 6.60 1.65
N ILE A 47 -5.66 5.44 2.16
CA ILE A 47 -4.77 4.43 2.74
C ILE A 47 -3.95 3.76 1.64
N ASP A 48 -4.57 3.39 0.52
CA ASP A 48 -3.88 2.76 -0.62
C ASP A 48 -2.80 3.65 -1.21
N ALA A 49 -3.06 4.97 -1.27
CA ALA A 49 -2.06 5.94 -1.67
C ALA A 49 -0.86 6.00 -0.70
N LEU A 50 -1.10 5.89 0.61
CA LEU A 50 -0.03 5.85 1.61
C LEU A 50 0.78 4.55 1.51
N LEU A 51 0.12 3.39 1.40
CA LEU A 51 0.78 2.10 1.22
C LEU A 51 1.61 2.06 -0.07
N THR A 52 1.05 2.60 -1.16
CA THR A 52 1.77 2.74 -2.44
C THR A 52 2.98 3.65 -2.33
N ALA A 53 2.85 4.76 -1.60
CA ALA A 53 3.96 5.68 -1.37
C ALA A 53 5.11 5.05 -0.61
N GLN A 54 4.80 4.31 0.45
CA GLN A 54 5.80 3.59 1.22
C GLN A 54 6.52 2.56 0.34
N ALA A 55 5.78 1.75 -0.44
CA ALA A 55 6.39 0.76 -1.32
C ALA A 55 7.27 1.38 -2.41
N LEU A 56 6.82 2.47 -3.05
CA LEU A 56 7.61 3.17 -4.06
C LEU A 56 8.86 3.81 -3.49
N SER A 57 8.76 4.47 -2.33
CA SER A 57 9.89 5.14 -1.70
C SER A 57 11.01 4.18 -1.27
N ARG A 58 10.68 2.90 -1.11
CA ARG A 58 11.58 1.84 -0.63
C ARG A 58 11.89 0.78 -1.69
N ASP A 59 11.43 0.97 -2.93
CA ASP A 59 11.58 0.02 -4.04
C ASP A 59 11.10 -1.40 -3.70
N PHE A 60 9.96 -1.49 -3.03
CA PHE A 60 9.36 -2.77 -2.63
C PHE A 60 8.41 -3.33 -3.70
N ILE A 61 8.28 -4.65 -3.68
CA ILE A 61 7.19 -5.37 -4.37
C ILE A 61 5.90 -5.17 -3.55
N PHE A 62 4.88 -4.62 -4.19
CA PHE A 62 3.56 -4.40 -3.62
C PHE A 62 2.64 -5.58 -3.94
N VAL A 63 2.45 -6.45 -2.96
CA VAL A 63 1.59 -7.64 -3.09
C VAL A 63 0.13 -7.24 -2.86
N THR A 64 -0.75 -7.49 -3.83
CA THR A 64 -2.18 -7.19 -3.72
C THR A 64 -3.02 -8.07 -4.62
N ASN A 65 -4.19 -8.52 -4.13
CA ASN A 65 -5.20 -9.18 -4.96
C ASN A 65 -6.12 -8.18 -5.71
N ASN A 66 -5.94 -6.87 -5.48
CA ASN A 66 -6.68 -5.80 -6.15
C ASN A 66 -5.80 -5.07 -7.18
N THR A 67 -5.09 -5.84 -8.01
CA THR A 67 -4.15 -5.28 -9.00
C THR A 67 -4.79 -4.27 -9.96
N LYS A 68 -6.10 -4.35 -10.21
CA LYS A 68 -6.83 -3.42 -11.10
C LYS A 68 -6.85 -1.99 -10.54
N GLU A 69 -7.00 -1.83 -9.23
CA GLU A 69 -7.01 -0.51 -8.59
C GLU A 69 -5.62 0.14 -8.64
N PHE A 70 -4.57 -0.63 -8.28
CA PHE A 70 -3.20 -0.13 -8.24
C PHE A 70 -2.52 0.01 -9.61
N LYS A 71 -3.02 -0.67 -10.65
CA LYS A 71 -2.59 -0.44 -12.04
C LYS A 71 -2.81 1.00 -12.51
N ARG A 72 -3.71 1.78 -11.88
CA ARG A 72 -3.89 3.21 -12.20
C ARG A 72 -2.71 4.08 -11.75
N VAL A 73 -1.88 3.56 -10.84
CA VAL A 73 -0.65 4.19 -10.34
C VAL A 73 0.57 3.78 -11.18
N ARG A 74 0.39 3.01 -12.27
CA ARG A 74 1.48 2.48 -13.13
C ARG A 74 2.48 3.52 -13.62
N ASN A 75 2.07 4.78 -13.72
CA ASN A 75 2.97 5.87 -14.13
C ASN A 75 4.15 6.07 -13.17
N LEU A 76 4.14 5.41 -12.01
CA LEU A 76 5.14 5.56 -10.95
C LEU A 76 6.04 4.32 -10.78
N ASN A 77 6.05 3.38 -11.73
CA ASN A 77 6.89 2.16 -11.69
C ASN A 77 6.67 1.27 -10.45
N LEU A 78 5.43 1.17 -9.97
CA LEU A 78 5.09 0.27 -8.86
C LEU A 78 5.24 -1.20 -9.28
N ASN A 79 6.15 -1.93 -8.62
CA ASN A 79 6.30 -3.38 -8.77
C ASN A 79 5.12 -4.09 -8.10
N LEU A 80 4.24 -4.73 -8.88
CA LEU A 80 3.01 -5.37 -8.38
C LEU A 80 3.08 -6.88 -8.53
N GLU A 81 2.71 -7.60 -7.48
CA GLU A 81 2.48 -9.05 -7.51
C GLU A 81 1.10 -9.42 -6.97
N ASP A 82 0.52 -10.48 -7.53
CA ASP A 82 -0.74 -11.09 -7.07
C ASP A 82 -0.45 -12.54 -6.68
N TRP A 83 -0.60 -12.86 -5.41
CA TRP A 83 -0.38 -14.20 -4.85
C TRP A 83 -1.67 -14.98 -4.64
N SER A 84 -2.81 -14.48 -5.13
CA SER A 84 -4.10 -15.17 -5.02
C SER A 84 -4.38 -16.16 -6.15
N LEU A 85 -3.46 -16.26 -7.11
CA LEU A 85 -3.51 -17.16 -8.26
C LEU A 85 -3.03 -18.58 -7.94
#